data_AF-C5LXJ4-F1
#
_entry.id   AF-C5LXJ4-F1
#
_cell.length_a   1.000
_cell.length_b   1.000
_cell.length_c   1.000
_cell.angle_alpha   90.00
_cell.angle_beta   90.00
_cell.angle_gamma   90.00
#
_symmetry.space_group_name_H-M   'P 1'
#
loop_
_entity.id
_entity.type
_entity.pdbx_description
1 polymer ?
#
loop_
_entity_poly.entity_id
_entity_poly.type
_entity_poly.pdbx_seq_one_letter_code
_entity_poly.pdbx_strand_id
1 'polypeptide(L)'
;MERLAHSYSLAQSVRVDAFETMLDGAIERTTDVPETMTRTGTVGIGKKEVAQRMGNLFVQRCDLNVYSDMLGTPDVFWDFNEYEAVYDKSRRYMDINRRVEILNQRMEVLNDMYTMIQEELHVAHGNNLE
;
A
#
# COMPACT_ATOMS: atom_id res chain seq x y z
N MET A 1 -14.17 29.83 0.48
CA MET A 1 -13.23 28.84 -0.08
C MET A 1 -12.40 28.12 1.00
N GLU A 2 -12.19 28.67 2.20
CA GLU A 2 -11.51 27.94 3.30
C GLU A 2 -12.14 26.58 3.64
N ARG A 3 -13.47 26.53 3.79
CA ARG A 3 -14.20 25.26 4.00
C ARG A 3 -13.96 24.26 2.87
N LEU A 4 -13.77 24.73 1.64
CA LEU A 4 -13.47 23.89 0.49
C LEU A 4 -12.05 23.31 0.60
N ALA A 5 -11.06 24.12 1.01
CA ALA A 5 -9.68 23.65 1.26
C ALA A 5 -9.62 22.57 2.37
N HIS A 6 -10.36 22.76 3.46
CA HIS A 6 -10.50 21.74 4.49
C HIS A 6 -11.21 20.48 3.96
N SER A 7 -12.22 20.64 3.11
CA SER A 7 -12.94 19.50 2.52
C SER A 7 -12.05 18.69 1.57
N TYR A 8 -11.18 19.33 0.78
CA TYR A 8 -10.23 18.65 -0.10
C TYR A 8 -9.21 17.83 0.69
N SER A 9 -8.57 18.44 1.69
CA SER A 9 -7.61 17.72 2.55
C SER A 9 -8.29 16.56 3.30
N LEU A 10 -9.51 16.76 3.82
CA LEU A 10 -10.27 15.68 4.46
C LEU A 10 -10.61 14.55 3.50
N ALA A 11 -11.08 14.87 2.29
CA ALA A 11 -11.37 13.86 1.27
C ALA A 11 -10.13 13.05 0.90
N GLN A 12 -8.96 13.71 0.83
CA GLN A 12 -7.71 13.00 0.62
C GLN A 12 -7.36 12.08 1.80
N SER A 13 -7.50 12.56 3.03
CA SER A 13 -7.24 11.76 4.24
C SER A 13 -8.12 10.51 4.33
N VAL A 14 -9.41 10.62 4.00
CA VAL A 14 -10.35 9.48 3.95
C VAL A 14 -9.95 8.46 2.88
N ARG A 15 -9.40 8.92 1.76
CA ARG A 15 -8.94 8.00 0.72
C ARG A 15 -7.64 7.28 1.12
N VAL A 16 -6.71 7.98 1.77
CA VAL A 16 -5.51 7.33 2.35
C VAL A 16 -5.92 6.27 3.37
N ASP A 17 -6.92 6.54 4.21
CA ASP A 17 -7.47 5.59 5.18
C ASP A 17 -8.04 4.32 4.53
N ALA A 18 -8.70 4.45 3.37
CA ALA A 18 -9.17 3.31 2.61
C ALA A 18 -8.00 2.42 2.11
N PHE A 19 -6.91 3.02 1.64
CA PHE A 19 -5.70 2.27 1.25
C PHE A 19 -5.02 1.61 2.46
N GLU A 20 -4.96 2.28 3.60
CA GLU A 20 -4.46 1.71 4.86
C GLU A 20 -5.25 0.47 5.25
N THR A 21 -6.58 0.55 5.27
CA THR A 21 -7.45 -0.58 5.56
C THR A 21 -7.26 -1.75 4.59
N MET A 22 -7.13 -1.46 3.29
CA MET A 22 -6.87 -2.49 2.28
C MET A 22 -5.53 -3.20 2.49
N LEU A 23 -4.48 -2.43 2.81
CA LEU A 23 -3.15 -2.96 3.05
C LEU A 23 -3.08 -3.76 4.36
N ASP A 24 -3.74 -3.29 5.42
CA ASP A 24 -3.88 -4.02 6.69
C ASP A 24 -4.48 -5.40 6.44
N GLY A 25 -5.56 -5.49 5.67
CA GLY A 25 -6.14 -6.78 5.31
C GLY A 25 -5.21 -7.67 4.48
N ALA A 26 -4.35 -7.10 3.63
CA ALA A 26 -3.35 -7.87 2.87
C ALA A 26 -2.24 -8.43 3.79
N ILE A 27 -1.82 -7.65 4.79
CA ILE A 27 -0.87 -8.07 5.82
C ILE A 27 -1.46 -9.21 6.64
N GLU A 28 -2.66 -9.04 7.19
CA GLU A 28 -3.34 -10.05 8.00
C GLU A 28 -3.46 -11.40 7.28
N ARG A 29 -3.77 -11.39 5.97
CA ARG A 29 -3.87 -12.60 5.16
C ARG A 29 -2.54 -13.30 4.92
N THR A 30 -1.40 -12.63 5.16
CA THR A 30 -0.08 -13.13 4.80
C THR A 30 0.80 -13.42 6.01
N THR A 31 0.53 -12.83 7.17
CA THR A 31 1.31 -13.03 8.40
C THR A 31 1.39 -14.50 8.85
N ASP A 32 0.37 -15.30 8.54
CA ASP A 32 0.31 -16.73 8.87
C ASP A 32 1.34 -17.59 8.12
N VAL A 33 1.74 -17.16 6.91
CA VAL A 33 2.67 -17.89 6.05
C VAL A 33 4.08 -17.95 6.66
N PRO A 34 4.78 -16.84 6.94
CA PRO A 34 6.11 -16.88 7.55
C PRO A 34 6.09 -17.49 8.96
N GLU A 35 5.00 -17.31 9.73
CA GLU A 35 4.84 -17.97 11.03
C GLU A 35 4.79 -19.51 10.89
N THR A 36 4.05 -20.00 9.88
CA THR A 36 3.99 -21.43 9.57
C THR A 36 5.32 -21.95 9.04
N MET A 37 6.03 -21.18 8.21
CA MET A 37 7.38 -21.51 7.74
C MET A 37 8.36 -21.66 8.91
N THR A 38 8.31 -20.74 9.88
CA THR A 38 9.17 -20.80 11.08
C THR A 38 8.95 -22.09 11.88
N ARG A 39 7.70 -22.57 11.94
CA ARG A 39 7.35 -23.78 12.69
C ARG A 39 7.56 -25.08 11.93
N THR A 40 7.29 -25.10 10.62
CA THR A 40 7.20 -26.33 9.83
C THR A 40 8.34 -26.50 8.83
N GLY A 41 9.09 -25.42 8.55
CA GLY A 41 10.07 -25.39 7.46
C GLY A 41 9.43 -25.38 6.06
N THR A 42 8.10 -25.19 5.96
CA THR A 42 7.38 -25.22 4.68
C THR A 42 6.45 -24.03 4.53
N VAL A 43 6.26 -23.58 3.30
CA VAL A 43 5.45 -22.40 2.94
C VAL A 43 3.96 -22.58 3.23
N GLY A 44 3.41 -23.79 3.17
CA GLY A 44 1.99 -24.05 3.45
C GLY A 44 0.98 -23.54 2.42
N ILE A 45 1.37 -22.64 1.49
CA ILE A 45 0.57 -22.15 0.36
C ILE A 45 1.21 -22.51 -1.00
N GLY A 46 0.39 -22.59 -2.05
CA GLY A 46 0.85 -22.99 -3.39
C GLY A 46 1.32 -21.83 -4.28
N LYS A 47 2.16 -22.13 -5.29
CA LYS A 47 2.70 -21.13 -6.25
C LYS A 47 1.63 -20.25 -6.90
N LYS A 48 0.48 -20.85 -7.27
CA LYS A 48 -0.64 -20.13 -7.89
C LYS A 48 -1.20 -19.06 -6.95
N GLU A 49 -1.33 -19.39 -5.67
CA GLU A 49 -1.89 -18.48 -4.67
C GLU A 49 -0.94 -17.30 -4.42
N VAL A 50 0.36 -17.57 -4.31
CA VAL A 50 1.39 -16.53 -4.18
C VAL A 50 1.34 -15.55 -5.36
N ALA A 51 1.28 -16.07 -6.59
CA ALA A 51 1.19 -15.24 -7.79
C ALA A 51 -0.09 -14.37 -7.81
N GLN A 52 -1.23 -14.91 -7.37
CA GLN A 52 -2.48 -14.13 -7.26
C GLN A 52 -2.35 -13.01 -6.24
N ARG A 53 -1.76 -13.29 -5.07
CA ARG A 53 -1.54 -12.30 -4.00
C ARG A 53 -0.57 -11.20 -4.44
N MET A 54 0.53 -11.55 -5.12
CA MET A 54 1.47 -10.59 -5.72
C MET A 54 0.80 -9.71 -6.78
N GLY A 55 -0.01 -10.31 -7.66
CA GLY A 55 -0.76 -9.55 -8.67
C GLY A 55 -1.73 -8.54 -8.03
N ASN A 56 -2.45 -8.94 -6.98
CA ASN A 56 -3.33 -8.03 -6.24
C ASN A 56 -2.54 -6.89 -5.59
N LEU A 57 -1.40 -7.18 -4.95
CA LEU A 57 -0.52 -6.16 -4.36
C LEU A 57 0.00 -5.18 -5.43
N PHE A 58 0.33 -5.69 -6.62
CA PHE A 58 0.78 -4.85 -7.74
C PHE A 58 -0.32 -3.88 -8.21
N VAL A 59 -1.55 -4.35 -8.38
CA VAL A 59 -2.69 -3.49 -8.72
C VAL A 59 -2.89 -2.40 -7.66
N GLN A 60 -2.85 -2.77 -6.38
CA GLN A 60 -2.98 -1.81 -5.26
C GLN A 60 -1.86 -0.75 -5.29
N ARG A 61 -0.63 -1.16 -5.60
CA ARG A 61 0.51 -0.25 -5.75
C ARG A 61 0.33 0.71 -6.93
N CYS A 62 -0.18 0.23 -8.06
CA CYS A 62 -0.52 1.09 -9.20
C CYS A 62 -1.58 2.13 -8.81
N ASP A 63 -2.65 1.70 -8.15
CA ASP A 63 -3.73 2.59 -7.70
C ASP A 63 -3.22 3.65 -6.72
N LEU A 64 -2.38 3.27 -5.75
CA LEU A 64 -1.76 4.20 -4.82
C LEU A 64 -0.83 5.17 -5.54
N ASN A 65 -0.01 4.72 -6.47
CA ASN A 65 0.91 5.60 -7.22
C ASN A 65 0.17 6.64 -8.06
N VAL A 66 -0.86 6.22 -8.81
CA VAL A 66 -1.71 7.13 -9.58
C VAL A 66 -2.37 8.15 -8.64
N TYR A 67 -2.80 7.70 -7.46
CA TYR A 67 -3.37 8.60 -6.48
C TYR A 67 -2.34 9.52 -5.83
N SER A 68 -1.12 9.06 -5.58
CA SER A 68 -0.04 9.86 -5.01
C SER A 68 0.36 11.02 -5.91
N ASP A 69 0.31 10.82 -7.23
CA ASP A 69 0.46 11.93 -8.20
C ASP A 69 -0.67 12.95 -8.06
N MET A 70 -1.89 12.49 -7.75
CA MET A 70 -3.06 13.36 -7.49
C MET A 70 -3.07 13.98 -6.08
N LEU A 71 -2.11 13.65 -5.21
CA LEU A 71 -2.02 14.21 -3.85
C LEU A 71 -1.37 15.60 -3.81
N GLY A 72 -0.90 16.13 -4.94
CA GLY A 72 -0.40 17.51 -5.03
C GLY A 72 -1.43 18.58 -4.65
N THR A 73 -1.07 19.85 -4.84
CA THR A 73 -2.03 20.95 -4.73
C THR A 73 -3.12 20.79 -5.81
N PRO A 74 -4.41 20.66 -5.46
CA PRO A 74 -5.48 20.54 -6.44
C PRO A 74 -5.53 21.76 -7.37
N ASP A 75 -5.80 21.53 -8.65
CA ASP A 75 -5.81 22.57 -9.70
C ASP A 75 -6.74 23.76 -9.39
N VAL A 76 -7.78 23.53 -8.59
CA VAL A 76 -8.68 24.60 -8.13
C VAL A 76 -7.91 25.74 -7.44
N PHE A 77 -6.77 25.46 -6.79
CA PHE A 77 -5.97 26.51 -6.15
C PHE A 77 -5.10 27.30 -7.13
N TRP A 78 -4.99 26.90 -8.40
CA TRP A 78 -4.35 27.73 -9.42
C TRP A 78 -5.12 29.03 -9.66
N ASP A 79 -6.45 28.95 -9.62
CA ASP A 79 -7.35 30.10 -9.74
C ASP A 79 -7.62 30.81 -8.39
N PHE A 80 -7.32 30.13 -7.26
CA PHE A 80 -7.63 30.57 -5.89
C PHE A 80 -6.43 30.41 -4.94
N ASN A 81 -5.28 30.98 -5.34
CA ASN A 81 -3.99 30.78 -4.68
C ASN A 81 -3.94 31.21 -3.21
N GLU A 82 -4.81 32.14 -2.79
CA GLU A 82 -4.83 32.63 -1.41
C GLU A 82 -5.28 31.56 -0.40
N TYR A 83 -5.91 30.47 -0.87
CA TYR A 83 -6.37 29.35 -0.05
C TYR A 83 -5.43 28.14 -0.09
N GLU A 84 -4.39 28.15 -0.93
CA GLU A 84 -3.40 27.07 -1.01
C GLU A 84 -2.72 26.84 0.34
N ALA A 85 -2.32 27.92 1.03
CA ALA A 85 -1.69 27.84 2.35
C ALA A 85 -2.61 27.21 3.41
N VAL A 86 -3.93 27.40 3.30
CA VAL A 86 -4.91 26.78 4.21
C VAL A 86 -5.07 25.29 3.91
N TYR A 87 -5.12 24.93 2.62
CA TYR A 87 -5.12 23.55 2.18
C TYR A 87 -3.85 22.81 2.65
N ASP A 88 -2.67 23.39 2.43
CA ASP A 88 -1.39 22.82 2.84
C ASP A 88 -1.28 22.59 4.35
N LYS A 89 -1.73 23.57 5.15
CA LYS A 89 -1.78 23.42 6.61
C LYS A 89 -2.69 22.26 7.02
N SER A 90 -3.85 22.13 6.38
CA SER A 90 -4.81 21.06 6.67
C SER A 90 -4.26 19.70 6.26
N ARG A 91 -3.60 19.62 5.10
CA ARG A 91 -2.95 18.42 4.59
C ARG A 91 -1.79 17.97 5.48
N ARG A 92 -0.99 18.91 5.99
CA ARG A 92 0.06 18.65 6.99
C ARG A 92 -0.54 18.19 8.31
N TYR A 93 -1.62 18.83 8.79
CA TYR A 93 -2.28 18.44 10.02
C TYR A 93 -2.81 16.99 9.97
N MET A 94 -3.23 16.52 8.80
CA MET A 94 -3.69 15.14 8.59
C MET A 94 -2.57 14.15 8.23
N ASP A 95 -1.30 14.59 8.27
CA ASP A 95 -0.10 13.78 8.00
C ASP A 95 -0.15 12.99 6.67
N ILE A 96 -0.83 13.52 5.66
CA ILE A 96 -1.14 12.78 4.41
C ILE A 96 0.15 12.26 3.73
N ASN A 97 1.18 13.10 3.60
CA ASN A 97 2.44 12.68 2.98
C ASN A 97 3.12 11.54 3.75
N ARG A 98 3.17 11.65 5.09
CA ARG A 98 3.82 10.67 5.95
C ARG A 98 3.08 9.33 5.91
N ARG A 99 1.75 9.36 5.91
CA ARG A 99 0.91 8.16 5.83
C ARG A 99 1.13 7.42 4.51
N VAL A 100 1.22 8.15 3.40
CA VAL A 100 1.52 7.58 2.08
C VAL A 100 2.94 6.99 2.01
N GLU A 101 3.92 7.63 2.63
CA GLU A 101 5.27 7.08 2.75
C GLU A 101 5.28 5.75 3.53
N ILE A 102 4.59 5.69 4.67
CA ILE A 102 4.44 4.47 5.46
C ILE A 102 3.71 3.38 4.68
N LEU A 103 2.64 3.72 3.95
CA LEU A 103 1.93 2.78 3.07
C LEU A 103 2.87 2.16 2.03
N ASN A 104 3.69 2.97 1.37
CA ASN A 104 4.68 2.50 0.41
C ASN A 104 5.69 1.55 1.06
N GLN A 105 6.26 1.93 2.21
CA GLN A 105 7.19 1.07 2.95
C GLN A 105 6.56 -0.29 3.30
N ARG A 106 5.32 -0.28 3.81
CA ARG A 106 4.59 -1.50 4.18
C ARG A 106 4.28 -2.39 2.96
N MET A 107 3.97 -1.79 1.80
CA MET A 107 3.80 -2.53 0.56
C MET A 107 5.11 -3.18 0.08
N GLU A 108 6.25 -2.52 0.23
CA GLU A 108 7.55 -3.13 -0.10
C GLU A 108 7.84 -4.33 0.78
N VAL A 109 7.61 -4.25 2.10
CA VAL A 109 7.79 -5.39 3.00
C VAL A 109 6.93 -6.59 2.59
N LEU A 110 5.68 -6.36 2.16
CA LEU A 110 4.84 -7.44 1.64
C LEU A 110 5.40 -8.03 0.34
N ASN A 111 5.91 -7.19 -0.56
CA ASN A 111 6.50 -7.64 -1.82
C ASN A 111 7.73 -8.52 -1.56
N ASP A 112 8.62 -8.08 -0.67
CA ASP A 112 9.80 -8.84 -0.24
C ASP A 112 9.40 -10.21 0.32
N MET A 113 8.36 -10.25 1.16
CA MET A 113 7.85 -11.50 1.73
C MET A 113 7.31 -12.44 0.64
N TYR A 114 6.51 -11.95 -0.32
CA TYR A 114 6.02 -12.80 -1.40
C TYR A 114 7.14 -13.28 -2.32
N THR A 115 8.14 -12.46 -2.58
CA THR A 115 9.32 -12.83 -3.36
C THR A 115 10.09 -13.97 -2.69
N MET A 116 10.35 -13.85 -1.39
CA MET A 116 10.97 -14.92 -0.59
C MET A 116 10.15 -16.22 -0.63
N ILE A 117 8.83 -16.13 -0.46
CA ILE A 117 7.94 -17.30 -0.53
C ILE A 117 8.01 -17.96 -1.92
N GLN A 118 8.05 -17.17 -2.99
CA GLN A 118 8.13 -17.68 -4.36
C GLN A 118 9.45 -18.41 -4.63
N GLU A 119 10.57 -17.90 -4.10
CA GLU A 119 11.89 -18.52 -4.19
C GLU A 119 11.92 -19.89 -3.49
N GLU A 120 11.39 -19.97 -2.26
CA GLU A 120 11.30 -21.24 -1.51
C GLU A 120 10.46 -22.29 -2.25
N LEU A 121 9.33 -21.88 -2.85
CA LEU A 121 8.52 -22.77 -3.67
C LEU A 121 9.23 -23.22 -4.95
N HIS A 122 10.14 -22.39 -5.49
CA HIS A 122 10.95 -22.76 -6.64
C HIS A 122 11.98 -23.83 -6.27
N VAL A 123 12.71 -23.63 -5.16
CA VAL A 123 13.68 -24.59 -4.62
C VAL A 123 13.03 -25.93 -4.29
N ALA A 124 11.90 -25.92 -3.57
CA ALA A 124 11.17 -27.13 -3.22
C ALA A 124 10.72 -27.93 -4.46
N HIS A 125 10.42 -27.26 -5.57
CA HIS A 125 10.07 -27.94 -6.82
C HIS A 125 11.30 -28.53 -7.53
N GLY A 126 12.44 -27.82 -7.52
CA GLY A 126 13.70 -28.32 -8.06
C GLY A 126 14.18 -29.59 -7.35
N ASN A 127 14.12 -29.61 -6.01
CA ASN A 127 14.49 -30.77 -5.20
C ASN A 127 13.61 -32.01 -5.43
N ASN A 128 12.39 -31.84 -5.97
CA ASN A 128 11.49 -32.95 -6.29
C ASN A 128 11.71 -33.52 -7.71
N LEU A 129 12.55 -32.87 -8.53
CA LEU A 129 12.85 -33.27 -9.91
C LEU A 129 14.22 -33.96 -10.04
N GLU A 130 15.00 -34.01 -8.96
CA GLU A 130 16.25 -34.80 -8.81
C GLU A 130 15.98 -36.15 -8.15
#